data_AF-N6UUW4-F1
#
_entry.id   AF-N6UUW4-F1
#
_cell.length_a   1.000
_cell.length_b   1.000
_cell.length_c   1.000
_cell.angle_alpha   90.00
_cell.angle_beta   90.00
_cell.angle_gamma   90.00
#
_symmetry.space_group_name_H-M   'P 1'
#
loop_
_entity.id
_entity.type
_entity.pdbx_description
1 polymer ?
#
loop_
_entity_poly.entity_id
_entity_poly.type
_entity_poly.pdbx_seq_one_letter_code
_entity_poly.pdbx_strand_id
1 'polypeptide(L)'
;MGVCLNNYRSISLLPALSKVAERAILRRLKEETSEPDFLPPEQFGFRGKHSTELQLLWIVGRYTKEINQYRTTRILTLDVERAFDRVWRDGLIYEMMEI
;
A
#
# COMPACT_ATOMS: atom_id res chain seq x y z
N MET A 1 33.95 8.62 5.58
CA MET A 1 32.74 8.30 4.81
C MET A 1 31.59 8.19 5.81
N GLY A 2 30.84 9.28 6.03
CA GLY A 2 29.79 9.32 7.06
C GLY A 2 28.48 8.73 6.53
N VAL A 3 27.93 7.73 7.22
CA VAL A 3 26.59 7.22 6.94
C VAL A 3 25.57 8.24 7.48
N CYS A 4 24.69 8.75 6.63
CA CYS A 4 23.57 9.59 7.04
C CYS A 4 22.56 8.75 7.84
N LEU A 5 22.66 8.77 9.17
CA LEU A 5 21.78 8.05 10.11
C LEU A 5 20.28 8.34 9.92
N ASN A 6 19.93 9.47 9.30
CA ASN A 6 18.54 9.92 9.13
C ASN A 6 17.74 9.13 8.07
N ASN A 7 18.39 8.33 7.23
CA ASN A 7 17.74 7.55 6.15
C ASN A 7 17.64 6.04 6.44
N TYR A 8 18.00 5.60 7.64
CA TYR A 8 17.89 4.19 7.99
C TYR A 8 16.44 3.81 8.29
N ARG A 9 15.93 2.76 7.64
CA ARG A 9 14.64 2.16 7.98
C ARG A 9 14.86 1.12 9.08
N SER A 10 14.36 1.39 10.29
CA SER A 10 14.38 0.40 11.36
C SER A 10 13.52 -0.81 11.00
N ILE A 11 14.00 -2.01 11.37
CA ILE A 11 13.25 -3.26 11.21
C ILE A 11 12.98 -3.81 12.61
N SER A 12 11.72 -4.12 12.88
CA SER A 12 11.30 -4.75 14.14
C SER A 12 11.37 -6.27 14.01
N LEU A 13 12.26 -6.90 14.78
CA LEU A 13 12.34 -8.36 14.85
C LEU A 13 11.42 -8.87 15.95
N LEU A 14 10.26 -9.38 15.54
CA LEU A 14 9.25 -9.88 16.47
C LEU A 14 9.56 -11.32 16.93
N PRO A 15 9.23 -11.67 18.19
CA PRO A 15 9.24 -13.04 18.67
C PRO A 15 8.37 -13.97 17.80
N ALA A 16 8.69 -15.26 17.78
CA ALA A 16 7.98 -16.24 16.95
C ALA A 16 6.46 -16.24 17.20
N LEU A 17 6.04 -16.15 18.47
CA LEU A 17 4.63 -16.09 18.84
C LEU A 17 3.92 -14.86 18.26
N SER A 18 4.55 -13.69 18.32
CA SER A 18 4.01 -12.45 17.75
C SER A 18 3.83 -12.57 16.23
N LYS A 19 4.78 -13.18 15.51
CA LYS A 19 4.64 -13.43 14.06
C LYS A 19 3.47 -14.36 13.72
N VAL A 20 3.17 -15.32 14.60
CA VAL A 20 2.00 -16.19 14.42
C VAL A 20 0.71 -15.39 14.61
N ALA A 21 0.65 -14.54 15.64
CA ALA A 21 -0.50 -13.66 15.87
C ALA A 21 -0.70 -12.68 14.68
N GLU A 22 0.36 -12.06 14.18
CA GLU A 22 0.30 -11.20 12.98
C GLU A 22 -0.26 -11.93 11.77
N ARG A 23 0.17 -13.17 11.52
CA ARG A 23 -0.35 -13.98 10.40
C ARG A 23 -1.83 -14.30 10.57
N ALA A 24 -2.28 -14.56 11.79
CA ALA A 24 -3.68 -14.82 12.07
C ALA A 24 -4.55 -13.57 11.84
N ILE A 25 -4.09 -12.40 12.30
CA ILE A 25 -4.75 -11.11 12.07
C ILE A 25 -4.78 -10.78 10.58
N LEU A 26 -3.65 -10.90 9.89
CA LEU A 26 -3.54 -10.64 8.45
C LEU A 26 -4.49 -11.50 7.63
N ARG A 27 -4.69 -12.76 8.02
CA ARG A 27 -5.65 -13.64 7.32
C ARG A 27 -7.07 -13.10 7.42
N ARG A 28 -7.52 -12.72 8.61
CA ARG A 28 -8.85 -12.15 8.81
C ARG A 28 -9.03 -10.84 8.04
N LEU A 29 -8.06 -9.93 8.13
CA LEU A 29 -8.10 -8.68 7.37
C LEU A 29 -8.19 -8.93 5.86
N LYS A 30 -7.50 -9.94 5.34
CA LYS A 30 -7.61 -10.30 3.91
C LYS A 30 -8.98 -10.84 3.53
N GLU A 31 -9.67 -11.51 4.44
CA GLU A 31 -11.03 -12.01 4.20
C GLU A 31 -12.00 -10.82 4.11
N GLU A 32 -11.98 -9.90 5.08
CA GLU A 32 -12.85 -8.71 5.08
C GLU A 32 -12.55 -7.76 3.89
N THR A 33 -11.27 -7.50 3.62
CA THR A 33 -10.87 -6.60 2.52
C THR A 33 -10.98 -7.23 1.12
N SER A 34 -11.40 -8.50 1.02
CA SER A 34 -11.62 -9.18 -0.26
C SER A 34 -12.96 -8.86 -0.90
N GLU A 35 -13.87 -8.21 -0.17
CA GLU A 35 -15.15 -7.78 -0.70
C GLU A 35 -14.98 -6.82 -1.89
N PRO A 36 -15.83 -6.94 -2.93
CA PRO A 36 -15.86 -5.97 -4.01
C PRO A 36 -16.13 -4.59 -3.42
N ASP A 37 -15.36 -3.60 -3.87
CA ASP A 37 -15.44 -2.18 -3.48
C ASP A 37 -14.86 -1.77 -2.11
N PHE A 38 -14.35 -2.70 -1.27
CA PHE A 38 -13.65 -2.30 -0.04
C PHE A 38 -12.34 -1.55 -0.35
N LEU A 39 -11.50 -2.13 -1.21
CA LEU A 39 -10.26 -1.50 -1.69
C LEU A 39 -10.47 -0.92 -3.09
N PRO A 40 -9.97 0.31 -3.36
CA PRO A 40 -9.99 0.88 -4.70
C PRO A 40 -9.40 -0.11 -5.73
N PRO A 41 -10.02 -0.25 -6.93
CA PRO A 41 -9.51 -1.15 -7.96
C PRO A 41 -8.11 -0.74 -8.45
N GLU A 42 -7.72 0.52 -8.28
CA GLU A 42 -6.39 1.04 -8.58
C GLU A 42 -5.34 0.73 -7.50
N GLN A 43 -5.70 0.08 -6.39
CA GLN A 43 -4.74 -0.31 -5.35
C GLN A 43 -4.12 -1.68 -5.69
N PHE A 44 -2.90 -1.64 -6.23
CA PHE A 44 -2.11 -2.84 -6.55
C PHE A 44 -1.18 -3.26 -5.40
N GLY A 45 -0.73 -2.30 -4.58
CA GLY A 45 0.17 -2.56 -3.46
C GLY A 45 -0.48 -3.44 -2.40
N PHE A 46 0.27 -4.42 -1.89
CA PHE A 46 -0.14 -5.35 -0.83
C PHE A 46 -1.42 -6.16 -1.10
N ARG A 47 -1.91 -6.17 -2.35
CA ARG A 47 -3.12 -6.89 -2.75
C ARG A 47 -2.77 -8.19 -3.47
N GLY A 48 -3.47 -9.27 -3.12
CA GLY A 48 -3.32 -10.55 -3.84
C GLY A 48 -3.69 -10.42 -5.31
N LYS A 49 -3.03 -11.20 -6.17
CA LYS A 49 -3.25 -11.21 -7.65
C LYS A 49 -2.95 -9.88 -8.36
N HIS A 50 -2.31 -8.93 -7.68
CA HIS A 50 -1.83 -7.67 -8.26
C HIS A 50 -0.30 -7.65 -8.19
N SER A 51 0.34 -7.07 -9.20
CA SER A 51 1.79 -6.94 -9.27
C SER A 51 2.19 -5.53 -9.69
N THR A 52 3.46 -5.17 -9.49
CA THR A 52 3.99 -3.87 -9.90
C THR A 52 3.98 -3.71 -11.42
N GLU A 53 4.14 -4.81 -12.17
CA GLU A 53 4.04 -4.82 -13.63
C GLU A 53 2.61 -4.54 -14.10
N LEU A 54 1.61 -5.16 -13.45
CA LEU A 54 0.20 -4.89 -13.75
C LEU A 54 -0.17 -3.44 -13.46
N GLN A 55 0.33 -2.87 -12.35
CA GLN A 55 0.13 -1.46 -12.02
C GLN A 55 0.73 -0.55 -13.10
N LEU A 56 1.97 -0.81 -13.51
CA LEU A 56 2.65 -0.04 -14.54
C LEU A 56 1.89 -0.12 -15.87
N LEU A 57 1.48 -1.33 -16.28
CA LEU A 57 0.70 -1.54 -17.50
C LEU A 57 -0.62 -0.76 -17.46
N TRP A 58 -1.32 -0.77 -16.31
CA TRP A 58 -2.57 -0.03 -16.13
C TRP A 58 -2.36 1.48 -16.30
N ILE A 59 -1.32 2.05 -15.67
CA ILE A 59 -0.99 3.47 -15.77
C ILE A 59 -0.62 3.84 -17.22
N VAL A 60 0.27 3.08 -17.84
CA VAL A 60 0.71 3.31 -19.23
C VAL A 60 -0.45 3.18 -20.21
N GLY A 61 -1.32 2.20 -20.02
CA GLY A 61 -2.53 2.03 -20.84
C GLY A 61 -3.46 3.24 -20.74
N ARG A 62 -3.68 3.75 -19.51
CA ARG A 62 -4.49 4.96 -19.30
C ARG A 62 -3.86 6.19 -19.93
N TYR A 63 -2.56 6.38 -19.73
CA TYR A 63 -1.81 7.49 -20.31
C TYR A 63 -1.86 7.48 -21.85
N THR A 64 -1.67 6.30 -22.46
CA THR A 64 -1.72 6.12 -23.92
C THR A 64 -3.11 6.41 -24.47
N LYS A 65 -4.16 5.98 -23.78
CA LYS A 65 -5.56 6.27 -24.16
C LYS A 65 -5.83 7.77 -24.21
N GLU A 66 -5.40 8.53 -23.20
CA GLU A 66 -5.63 9.98 -23.14
C GLU A 66 -4.82 10.75 -24.20
N ILE A 67 -3.56 10.33 -24.44
CA ILE A 67 -2.75 10.88 -25.53
C ILE A 67 -3.41 10.67 -26.89
N ASN A 68 -3.94 9.47 -27.15
CA ASN A 68 -4.61 9.16 -28.40
C ASN A 68 -5.90 9.99 -28.61
N GLN A 69 -6.44 10.57 -27.54
CA GLN A 69 -7.56 11.52 -27.59
C GLN A 69 -7.11 12.99 -27.69
N TYR A 70 -5.84 13.25 -27.95
CA TYR A 70 -5.23 14.59 -27.99
C TYR A 70 -5.40 15.39 -26.69
N ARG A 71 -5.57 14.71 -25.55
CA ARG A 71 -5.69 15.35 -24.23
C ARG A 71 -4.31 15.53 -23.61
N THR A 72 -4.08 16.71 -23.03
CA THR A 72 -2.88 16.93 -22.21
C THR A 72 -3.02 16.16 -20.90
N THR A 73 -2.12 15.20 -20.68
CA THR A 73 -2.12 14.35 -19.48
C THR A 73 -0.86 14.59 -18.68
N ARG A 74 -0.98 14.71 -17.36
CA ARG A 74 0.15 14.87 -16.43
C ARG A 74 0.03 13.84 -15.32
N ILE A 75 1.17 13.43 -14.77
CA ILE A 75 1.25 12.50 -13.63
C ILE A 75 1.74 13.29 -12.41
N LEU A 76 1.02 13.14 -11.30
CA LEU A 76 1.45 13.59 -9.98
C LEU A 76 1.79 12.34 -9.15
N THR A 77 3.02 12.26 -8.68
CA THR A 77 3.46 11.20 -7.77
C THR A 77 3.56 11.74 -6.35
N LEU A 78 3.13 10.94 -5.38
CA LEU A 78 3.17 11.27 -3.95
C LEU A 78 3.88 10.11 -3.24
N ASP A 79 4.84 10.45 -2.38
CA ASP A 79 5.52 9.50 -1.51
C ASP A 79 5.45 10.00 -0.06
N VAL A 80 5.06 9.11 0.85
CA VAL A 80 4.87 9.46 2.27
C VAL A 80 6.12 9.09 3.04
N GLU A 81 6.82 10.11 3.53
CA GLU A 81 8.03 9.91 4.33
C GLU A 81 7.72 9.12 5.61
N ARG A 82 8.42 8.00 5.81
CA ARG A 82 8.29 7.13 7.00
C ARG A 82 6.83 6.71 7.30
N ALA A 83 6.10 6.31 6.26
CA ALA A 83 4.67 5.96 6.35
C ALA A 83 4.31 5.03 7.53
N PHE A 84 5.09 3.97 7.78
CA PHE A 84 4.83 3.03 8.88
C PHE A 84 5.10 3.60 10.27
N ASP A 85 6.02 4.56 10.38
CA ASP A 85 6.35 5.20 11.67
C ASP A 85 5.40 6.36 12.00
N ARG A 86 4.78 6.96 10.97
CA ARG A 86 3.91 8.14 11.08
C ARG A 86 2.40 7.81 11.03
N VAL A 87 2.02 6.53 11.15
CA VAL A 87 0.61 6.14 11.17
C VAL A 87 -0.11 6.75 12.38
N TRP A 88 -1.26 7.37 12.15
CA TRP A 88 -2.13 7.84 13.22
C TRP A 88 -2.80 6.63 13.90
N ARG A 89 -2.27 6.25 15.06
CA ARG A 89 -2.65 5.00 15.75
C ARG A 89 -4.11 4.97 16.17
N ASP A 90 -4.62 6.08 16.72
CA ASP A 90 -6.02 6.15 17.18
C ASP A 90 -6.98 6.05 15.99
N GLY A 91 -6.67 6.75 14.89
CA GLY A 91 -7.43 6.62 13.65
C GLY A 91 -7.38 5.21 13.07
N LEU A 92 -6.21 4.58 13.04
CA LEU A 92 -6.10 3.19 12.58
C LEU A 92 -6.96 2.23 13.42
N ILE A 93 -6.96 2.39 14.75
CA ILE A 93 -7.78 1.55 15.63
C ILE A 93 -9.26 1.80 15.37
N TYR A 94 -9.67 3.06 15.20
CA TYR A 94 -11.04 3.42 14.86
C TYR A 94 -11.49 2.74 13.56
N GLU A 95 -10.71 2.84 12.49
CA GLU A 95 -11.00 2.18 11.21
C GLU A 95 -11.07 0.65 11.37
N MET A 96 -10.15 0.06 12.14
CA MET A 96 -10.16 -1.39 12.41
C MET A 96 -11.34 -1.86 13.24
N MET A 97 -12.05 -0.97 13.95
CA MET A 97 -13.29 -1.31 14.66
C MET A 97 -14.53 -1.23 13.76
N GLU A 98 -14.44 -0.53 12.62
CA GLU A 98 -15.51 -0.45 11.63
C GLU A 98 -15.43 -1.57 10.57
N ILE A 99 -14.31 -2.27 10.49
CA ILE A 99 -14.13 -3.53 9.72
C ILE A 99 -14.70 -4.69 10.54
#